data_AF-E4UMW2-F1
#
_entry.id   AF-E4UMW2-F1
#
_cell.length_a   1.000
_cell.length_b   1.000
_cell.length_c   1.000
_cell.angle_alpha   90.00
_cell.angle_beta   90.00
_cell.angle_gamma   90.00
#
_symmetry.space_group_name_H-M   'P 1'
#
loop_
_entity.id
_entity.type
_entity.pdbx_description
1 polymer ?
#
loop_
_entity_poly.entity_id
_entity_poly.type
_entity_poly.pdbx_seq_one_letter_code
_entity_poly.pdbx_strand_id
1 'polypeptide(L)'
;MAYKYIFTQPRFMKFYSVIPKGLFHINNGRVVGLRAYPGPRRPPGLFDLLTYWGYAPNGASMRSNTLKVRQTVDSLRGSSVCIYTLDAGIRIPDDLILVHEIKDHYSRQGQGDHDNLDAKITSFLQRSGRCLSKAEWQREYPEATETE
;
A
#
# COMPACT_ATOMS: atom_id res chain seq x y z
N MET A 1 24.99 -9.44 18.10
CA MET A 1 23.69 -10.01 18.51
C MET A 1 22.70 -9.74 17.39
N ALA A 2 22.27 -10.78 16.68
CA ALA A 2 21.30 -10.64 15.59
C ALA A 2 19.88 -10.78 16.17
N TYR A 3 19.11 -9.71 16.15
CA TYR A 3 17.68 -9.79 16.43
C TYR A 3 17.01 -10.54 15.29
N LYS A 4 16.87 -11.85 15.47
CA LYS A 4 16.09 -12.73 14.60
C LYS A 4 14.63 -12.41 14.90
N TYR A 5 14.03 -11.47 14.17
CA TYR A 5 12.59 -11.22 14.23
C TYR A 5 11.88 -12.47 13.75
N ILE A 6 11.47 -13.31 14.71
CA ILE A 6 10.59 -14.44 14.44
C ILE A 6 9.21 -13.83 14.18
N PHE A 7 8.89 -13.64 12.90
CA PHE A 7 7.55 -13.31 12.47
C PHE A 7 6.62 -14.49 12.82
N THR A 8 5.92 -14.45 13.96
CA THR A 8 4.73 -15.28 14.13
C THR A 8 3.61 -14.69 13.28
N GLN A 9 3.66 -14.95 11.98
CA GLN A 9 2.66 -14.47 11.03
C GLN A 9 1.35 -15.25 11.19
N PRO A 10 0.18 -14.59 11.10
CA PRO A 10 -1.07 -15.28 10.84
C PRO A 10 -0.92 -16.18 9.61
N ARG A 11 -1.55 -17.35 9.63
CA ARG A 11 -1.42 -18.47 8.69
C ARG A 11 -1.71 -18.17 7.20
N PHE A 12 -1.91 -16.90 6.80
CA PHE A 12 -2.48 -16.51 5.50
C PHE A 12 -1.84 -15.29 4.82
N MET A 13 -0.69 -14.78 5.27
CA MET A 13 0.00 -13.70 4.54
C MET A 13 0.73 -14.24 3.30
N LYS A 14 0.37 -13.75 2.12
CA LYS A 14 1.08 -14.06 0.87
C LYS A 14 2.04 -12.93 0.52
N PHE A 15 3.24 -13.30 0.08
CA PHE A 15 4.29 -12.37 -0.34
C PHE A 15 4.43 -12.40 -1.86
N TYR A 16 4.62 -11.23 -2.47
CA TYR A 16 4.80 -11.12 -3.91
C TYR A 16 6.02 -10.26 -4.25
N SER A 17 6.80 -10.75 -5.23
CA SER A 17 7.87 -10.02 -5.93
C SER A 17 7.41 -9.47 -7.28
N VAL A 18 6.17 -9.76 -7.67
CA VAL A 18 5.50 -9.24 -8.87
C VAL A 18 4.09 -8.79 -8.49
N ILE A 19 3.60 -7.70 -9.05
CA ILE A 19 2.23 -7.23 -8.84
C ILE A 19 1.25 -8.30 -9.36
N PRO A 20 0.40 -8.91 -8.49
CA PRO A 20 -0.40 -10.05 -8.89
C PRO A 20 -1.65 -9.68 -9.69
N LYS A 21 -2.11 -8.44 -9.59
CA LYS A 21 -3.31 -7.90 -10.23
C LYS A 21 -3.28 -6.37 -10.24
N GLY A 22 -4.24 -5.72 -10.88
CA GLY A 22 -4.40 -4.27 -10.79
C GLY A 22 -4.53 -3.80 -9.33
N LEU A 23 -3.62 -2.93 -8.88
CA LEU A 23 -3.59 -2.40 -7.52
C LEU A 23 -3.55 -0.87 -7.51
N PHE A 24 -4.16 -0.29 -6.47
CA PHE A 24 -4.30 1.15 -6.30
C PHE A 24 -3.70 1.60 -4.97
N HIS A 25 -2.87 2.64 -5.03
CA HIS A 25 -2.45 3.40 -3.85
C HIS A 25 -3.09 4.78 -3.91
N ILE A 26 -3.84 5.13 -2.86
CA ILE A 26 -4.49 6.43 -2.75
C ILE A 26 -3.63 7.32 -1.86
N ASN A 27 -3.22 8.47 -2.39
CA ASN A 27 -2.40 9.43 -1.67
C ASN A 27 -2.85 10.89 -1.91
N ASN A 28 -2.57 11.76 -0.95
CA ASN A 28 -2.69 13.20 -1.14
C ASN A 28 -1.35 13.74 -1.65
N GLY A 29 -1.30 14.10 -2.93
CA GLY A 29 -0.07 14.45 -3.62
C GLY A 29 0.71 13.24 -4.12
N ARG A 30 1.86 13.51 -4.75
CA ARG A 30 2.67 12.50 -5.44
C ARG A 30 3.70 11.79 -4.56
N VAL A 31 3.99 12.33 -3.38
CA VAL A 31 5.01 11.80 -2.46
C VAL A 31 4.32 11.02 -1.36
N VAL A 32 4.70 9.75 -1.19
CA VAL A 32 4.20 8.91 -0.09
C VAL A 32 4.84 9.38 1.20
N GLY A 33 4.01 9.69 2.19
CA GLY A 33 4.44 9.95 3.57
C GLY A 33 3.83 8.92 4.50
N LEU A 34 4.62 7.93 4.92
CA LEU A 34 4.12 6.90 5.82
C LEU A 34 3.94 7.47 7.22
N ARG A 35 2.76 7.26 7.81
CA ARG A 35 2.44 7.72 9.17
C ARG A 35 2.96 6.71 10.16
N ALA A 36 4.15 6.98 10.70
CA ALA A 36 4.72 6.20 11.78
C ALA A 36 4.02 6.52 13.11
N TYR A 37 3.59 5.48 13.82
CA TYR A 37 3.11 5.60 15.18
C TYR A 37 4.10 4.95 16.16
N PRO A 38 4.66 5.73 17.11
CA PRO A 38 5.55 5.19 18.12
C PRO A 38 4.76 4.50 19.24
N GLY A 39 5.02 3.21 19.42
CA GLY A 39 4.55 2.46 20.59
C GLY A 39 3.77 1.18 20.28
N PRO A 40 3.55 0.33 21.29
CA PRO A 40 2.97 -1.01 21.13
C PRO A 40 1.52 -1.05 20.70
N ARG A 41 0.80 0.04 20.93
CA ARG A 41 -0.64 0.05 20.77
C ARG A 41 -0.98 0.67 19.44
N ARG A 42 -1.85 -0.01 18.69
CA ARG A 42 -2.48 0.56 17.51
C ARG A 42 -3.17 1.87 17.89
N PRO A 43 -2.87 3.01 17.22
CA PRO A 43 -3.57 4.25 17.52
C PRO A 43 -5.05 4.14 17.12
N PRO A 44 -5.93 4.96 17.72
CA PRO A 44 -7.33 5.04 17.30
C PRO A 44 -7.52 5.66 15.90
N GLY A 45 -6.46 6.27 15.34
CA GLY A 45 -6.45 6.88 14.02
C GLY A 45 -5.77 6.03 12.94
N LEU A 46 -5.62 6.63 11.76
CA LEU A 46 -4.90 6.03 10.64
C LEU A 46 -3.39 6.08 10.86
N PHE A 47 -2.71 4.98 10.59
CA PHE A 47 -1.25 4.84 10.65
C PHE A 47 -0.81 3.81 9.60
N ASP A 48 0.44 3.89 9.18
CA ASP A 48 1.01 3.01 8.14
C ASP A 48 2.20 2.19 8.65
N LEU A 49 2.80 2.56 9.79
CA LEU A 49 3.90 1.85 10.44
C LEU A 49 3.65 1.80 11.96
N LEU A 50 3.65 0.61 12.57
CA LEU A 50 3.94 0.47 14.01
C LEU A 50 5.43 0.21 14.18
N THR A 51 6.14 1.19 14.71
CA THR A 51 7.59 1.08 14.93
C THR A 51 7.93 0.16 16.11
N TYR A 52 6.93 -0.29 16.86
CA TYR A 52 7.06 -1.21 17.98
C TYR A 52 6.51 -2.61 17.61
N TRP A 53 7.40 -3.60 17.55
CA TRP A 53 7.14 -5.04 17.41
C TRP A 53 6.59 -5.58 16.06
N GLY A 54 6.46 -4.77 15.01
CA GLY A 54 6.38 -5.28 13.63
C GLY A 54 5.11 -6.06 13.24
N TYR A 55 4.07 -6.11 14.07
CA TYR A 55 2.82 -6.85 13.84
C TYR A 55 1.68 -6.03 13.19
N ALA A 56 1.99 -4.88 12.59
CA ALA A 56 0.99 -4.00 11.97
C ALA A 56 1.29 -3.83 10.48
N PRO A 57 0.42 -3.16 9.68
CA PRO A 57 0.86 -2.71 8.36
C PRO A 57 2.17 -1.95 8.56
N ASN A 58 3.21 -2.41 7.86
CA ASN A 58 4.55 -1.82 7.90
C ASN A 58 4.85 -1.17 6.54
N GLY A 59 3.88 -0.43 5.99
CA GLY A 59 4.04 0.11 4.64
C GLY A 59 2.78 0.69 4.02
N ALA A 60 2.91 1.12 2.77
CA ALA A 60 1.86 1.85 2.05
C ALA A 60 0.69 0.92 1.67
N SER A 61 -0.53 1.35 1.99
CA SER A 61 -1.76 0.62 1.64
C SER A 61 -1.95 0.56 0.11
N MET A 62 -2.24 -0.64 -0.37
CA MET A 62 -2.59 -0.94 -1.75
C MET A 62 -3.92 -1.71 -1.77
N ARG A 63 -4.80 -1.42 -2.72
CA ARG A 63 -6.14 -2.04 -2.83
C ARG A 63 -6.41 -2.56 -4.23
N SER A 64 -7.08 -3.70 -4.37
CA SER A 64 -7.64 -4.14 -5.66
C SER A 64 -8.94 -3.38 -6.01
N ASN A 65 -9.44 -3.54 -7.25
CA ASN A 65 -10.65 -2.87 -7.75
C ASN A 65 -11.96 -3.41 -7.15
N THR A 66 -12.15 -3.21 -5.86
CA THR A 66 -13.37 -3.59 -5.12
C THR A 66 -14.34 -2.43 -4.96
N LEU A 67 -15.58 -2.73 -4.56
CA LEU A 67 -16.56 -1.69 -4.22
C LEU A 67 -16.04 -0.76 -3.10
N LYS A 68 -15.23 -1.28 -2.17
CA LYS A 68 -14.69 -0.51 -1.05
C LYS A 68 -13.64 0.51 -1.46
N VAL A 69 -12.73 0.17 -2.37
CA VAL A 69 -11.76 1.17 -2.87
C VAL A 69 -12.49 2.26 -3.64
N ARG A 70 -13.54 1.92 -4.40
CA ARG A 70 -14.38 2.91 -5.10
C ARG A 70 -15.05 3.87 -4.13
N GLN A 71 -15.73 3.34 -3.10
CA GLN A 71 -16.35 4.16 -2.05
C GLN A 71 -15.32 5.07 -1.36
N THR A 72 -14.10 4.57 -1.15
CA THR A 72 -12.99 5.37 -0.63
C THR A 72 -12.67 6.52 -1.58
N VAL A 73 -12.47 6.25 -2.88
CA VAL A 73 -12.21 7.27 -3.91
C VAL A 73 -13.34 8.28 -4.03
N ASP A 74 -14.60 7.83 -3.99
CA ASP A 74 -15.79 8.68 -4.06
C ASP A 74 -15.88 9.63 -2.86
N SER A 75 -15.45 9.16 -1.69
CA SER A 75 -15.40 9.97 -0.47
C SER A 75 -14.28 11.02 -0.47
N LEU A 76 -13.26 10.88 -1.32
CA LEU A 76 -12.11 11.80 -1.33
C LEU A 76 -12.56 13.23 -1.60
N ARG A 77 -11.93 14.15 -0.88
CA ARG A 77 -12.11 15.60 -0.96
C ARG A 77 -10.79 16.25 -1.35
N GLY A 78 -10.87 17.35 -2.09
CA GLY A 78 -9.69 18.05 -2.60
C GLY A 78 -9.27 17.60 -4.00
N SER A 79 -8.51 18.45 -4.68
CA SER A 79 -8.04 18.26 -6.06
C SER A 79 -6.62 17.71 -6.15
N SER A 80 -5.90 17.61 -5.03
CA SER A 80 -4.51 17.15 -4.98
C SER A 80 -4.33 15.64 -4.84
N VAL A 81 -5.43 14.88 -4.90
CA VAL A 81 -5.38 13.42 -4.80
C VAL A 81 -4.64 12.82 -6.00
N CYS A 82 -3.69 11.93 -5.71
CA CYS A 82 -3.04 11.06 -6.67
C CYS A 82 -3.40 9.61 -6.35
N ILE A 83 -4.10 8.96 -7.28
CA ILE A 83 -4.38 7.53 -7.21
C ILE A 83 -3.36 6.84 -8.12
N TYR A 84 -2.32 6.26 -7.54
CA TYR A 84 -1.38 5.45 -8.30
C TYR A 84 -2.03 4.14 -8.69
N THR A 85 -2.00 3.84 -9.98
CA THR A 85 -2.47 2.59 -10.57
C THR A 85 -1.26 1.77 -10.99
N LEU A 86 -1.19 0.52 -10.54
CA LEU A 86 -0.16 -0.45 -10.93
C LEU A 86 -0.83 -1.63 -11.64
N ASP A 87 -0.36 -1.94 -12.84
CA ASP A 87 -0.83 -3.09 -13.60
C ASP A 87 -0.22 -4.40 -13.08
N ALA A 88 -0.91 -5.51 -13.37
CA ALA A 88 -0.40 -6.84 -13.09
C ALA A 88 0.91 -7.11 -13.85
N GLY A 89 1.81 -7.91 -13.26
CA GLY A 89 3.06 -8.30 -13.90
C GLY A 89 4.24 -7.36 -13.67
N ILE A 90 4.04 -6.19 -13.06
CA ILE A 90 5.13 -5.27 -12.70
C ILE A 90 6.03 -5.93 -11.66
N ARG A 91 7.34 -5.99 -11.93
CA ARG A 91 8.33 -6.49 -10.98
C ARG A 91 8.52 -5.49 -9.83
N ILE A 92 8.51 -6.01 -8.61
CA ILE A 92 8.77 -5.25 -7.40
C ILE A 92 10.30 -5.24 -7.16
N PRO A 93 10.90 -4.08 -6.84
CA PRO A 93 12.31 -4.00 -6.46
C PRO A 93 12.65 -4.94 -5.29
N ASP A 94 13.85 -5.53 -5.29
CA ASP A 94 14.25 -6.55 -4.29
C ASP A 94 14.36 -6.00 -2.85
N ASP A 95 14.31 -4.67 -2.67
CA ASP A 95 14.27 -4.00 -1.36
C ASP A 95 12.85 -3.65 -0.89
N LEU A 96 11.83 -4.02 -1.67
CA LEU A 96 10.41 -3.85 -1.37
C LEU A 96 9.69 -5.19 -1.46
N ILE A 97 8.63 -5.34 -0.67
CA ILE A 97 7.77 -6.53 -0.71
C ILE A 97 6.31 -6.10 -0.75
N LEU A 98 5.48 -6.90 -1.43
CA LEU A 98 4.03 -6.75 -1.33
C LEU A 98 3.51 -7.87 -0.42
N VAL A 99 2.85 -7.48 0.66
CA VAL A 99 2.21 -8.40 1.59
C VAL A 99 0.71 -8.34 1.35
N HIS A 100 0.08 -9.46 1.08
CA HIS A 100 -1.38 -9.57 1.11
C HIS A 100 -1.82 -9.87 2.53
N GLU A 101 -2.50 -8.91 3.15
CA GLU A 101 -2.88 -8.99 4.55
C GLU A 101 -4.23 -9.68 4.71
N ILE A 102 -5.27 -9.12 4.09
CA ILE A 102 -6.65 -9.61 4.19
C ILE A 102 -7.50 -9.05 3.05
N LYS A 103 -8.40 -9.87 2.48
CA LYS A 103 -9.38 -9.45 1.46
C LYS A 103 -8.73 -8.69 0.29
N ASP A 104 -9.10 -7.43 0.10
CA ASP A 104 -8.59 -6.53 -0.93
C ASP A 104 -7.35 -5.73 -0.51
N HIS A 105 -6.88 -5.91 0.73
CA HIS A 105 -5.82 -5.11 1.33
C HIS A 105 -4.45 -5.75 1.14
N TYR A 106 -3.58 -5.01 0.47
CA TYR A 106 -2.16 -5.30 0.37
C TYR A 106 -1.37 -4.16 1.02
N SER A 107 -0.19 -4.48 1.52
CA SER A 107 0.74 -3.49 2.09
C SER A 107 2.08 -3.59 1.38
N ARG A 108 2.58 -2.44 0.92
CA ARG A 108 3.89 -2.28 0.30
C ARG A 108 4.91 -1.93 1.37
N GLN A 109 5.77 -2.88 1.72
CA GLN A 109 6.69 -2.79 2.86
C GLN A 109 8.14 -2.83 2.40
N GLY A 110 9.06 -2.38 3.25
CA GLY A 110 10.50 -2.55 3.04
C GLY A 110 10.94 -3.98 3.36
N GLN A 111 11.89 -4.51 2.61
CA GLN A 111 12.55 -5.77 2.94
C GLN A 111 13.79 -5.48 3.79
N GLY A 112 13.62 -5.29 5.10
CA GLY A 112 14.71 -5.04 6.04
C GLY A 112 14.63 -3.66 6.70
N ASP A 113 15.66 -2.85 6.52
CA ASP A 113 15.74 -1.52 7.13
C ASP A 113 14.67 -0.56 6.55
N HIS A 114 14.04 0.21 7.43
CA HIS A 114 12.98 1.16 7.10
C HIS A 114 13.52 2.52 6.65
N ASP A 115 14.85 2.69 6.64
CA ASP A 115 15.51 3.87 6.12
C ASP A 115 15.06 4.18 4.68
N ASN A 116 14.57 5.42 4.52
CA ASN A 116 14.08 5.96 3.26
C ASN A 116 12.93 5.16 2.60
N LEU A 117 12.13 4.42 3.39
CA LEU A 117 11.01 3.63 2.86
C LEU A 117 10.02 4.49 2.05
N ASP A 118 9.69 5.68 2.54
CA ASP A 118 8.84 6.67 1.86
C ASP A 118 9.37 7.01 0.45
N ALA A 119 10.68 7.26 0.36
CA ALA A 119 11.34 7.61 -0.90
C ALA A 119 11.40 6.42 -1.86
N LYS A 120 11.64 5.20 -1.34
CA LYS A 120 11.64 3.96 -2.13
C LYS A 120 10.25 3.67 -2.71
N ILE A 121 9.21 3.73 -1.88
CA ILE A 121 7.83 3.53 -2.31
C ILE A 121 7.43 4.62 -3.31
N THR A 122 7.72 5.88 -3.02
CA THR A 122 7.46 7.00 -3.94
C THR A 122 8.12 6.77 -5.29
N SER A 123 9.42 6.42 -5.30
CA SER A 123 10.17 6.17 -6.52
C SER A 123 9.66 4.95 -7.30
N PHE A 124 9.21 3.91 -6.61
CA PHE A 124 8.59 2.76 -7.26
C PHE A 124 7.26 3.15 -7.91
N LEU A 125 6.36 3.80 -7.18
CA LEU A 125 5.05 4.20 -7.69
C LEU A 125 5.15 5.17 -8.87
N GLN A 126 6.08 6.13 -8.82
CA GLN A 126 6.27 7.11 -9.90
C GLN A 126 6.88 6.49 -11.16
N ARG A 127 7.74 5.48 -11.03
CA ARG A 127 8.38 4.82 -12.20
C ARG A 127 7.50 3.75 -12.82
N SER A 128 6.73 3.04 -12.02
CA SER A 128 6.00 1.84 -12.45
C SER A 128 4.50 2.05 -12.56
N GLY A 129 3.94 3.09 -11.95
CA GLY A 129 2.50 3.35 -11.94
C GLY A 129 2.10 4.63 -12.66
N ARG A 130 0.79 4.76 -12.91
CA ARG A 130 0.18 6.00 -13.41
C ARG A 130 -0.52 6.70 -12.27
N CYS A 131 -0.19 7.97 -12.05
CA CYS A 131 -0.88 8.83 -11.08
C CYS A 131 -2.11 9.44 -11.74
N LEU A 132 -3.30 8.98 -11.34
CA LEU A 132 -4.57 9.50 -11.83
C LEU A 132 -5.19 10.44 -10.81
N SER A 133 -5.84 11.50 -11.28
CA SER A 133 -6.81 12.24 -10.48
C SER A 133 -8.05 11.38 -10.21
N LYS A 134 -8.88 11.80 -9.26
CA LYS A 134 -10.16 11.14 -8.96
C LYS A 134 -11.03 10.95 -10.21
N ALA A 135 -11.19 12.01 -11.01
CA ALA A 135 -12.06 11.98 -12.20
C ALA A 135 -11.51 11.04 -13.29
N GLU A 136 -10.19 11.05 -13.50
CA GLU A 136 -9.53 10.13 -14.45
C GLU A 136 -9.70 8.68 -13.99
N TRP A 137 -9.47 8.41 -12.71
CA TRP A 137 -9.62 7.07 -12.15
C TRP A 137 -11.07 6.57 -12.26
N GLN A 138 -12.07 7.39 -11.94
CA GLN A 138 -13.49 7.02 -12.07
C GLN A 138 -13.90 6.75 -13.52
N ARG A 139 -13.30 7.46 -14.48
CA ARG A 139 -13.52 7.23 -15.92
C ARG A 139 -12.86 5.94 -16.41
N GLU A 140 -11.64 5.65 -15.96
CA GLU A 140 -10.90 4.45 -16.37
C GLU A 140 -11.41 3.17 -15.69
N TYR A 141 -11.86 3.29 -14.44
CA TYR A 141 -12.40 2.19 -13.65
C TYR A 141 -13.85 2.54 -13.30
N PRO A 142 -14.80 2.41 -14.23
CA PRO A 142 -16.20 2.79 -14.02
C PRO A 142 -16.97 1.82 -13.13
N GLU A 143 -16.51 0.56 -13.00
CA GLU A 143 -17.13 -0.46 -12.14
C GLU A 143 -16.08 -1.25 -11.33
N ALA A 144 -16.52 -1.88 -10.24
CA ALA A 144 -15.67 -2.80 -9.48
C ALA A 144 -15.56 -4.13 -10.24
N THR A 145 -14.34 -4.66 -10.35
CA THR A 145 -14.07 -5.92 -11.07
C THR A 145 -13.65 -7.05 -10.14
N GLU A 146 -13.52 -6.77 -8.84
CA GLU A 146 -13.06 -7.71 -7.83
C GLU A 146 -14.01 -7.73 -6.62
N THR A 147 -14.11 -8.88 -5.96
CA THR A 147 -14.82 -9.05 -4.69
C THR A 147 -13.84 -8.96 -3.52
N GLU A 148 -14.33 -8.61 -2.33
CA GLU A 148 -13.53 -8.64 -1.08
C GLU A 148 -13.21 -10.05 -0.59
#